data_AF-A0A167Q8R3-F1
#
_entry.id   AF-A0A167Q8R3-F1
#
_cell.length_a   1.000
_cell.length_b   1.000
_cell.length_c   1.000
_cell.angle_alpha   90.00
_cell.angle_beta   90.00
_cell.angle_gamma   90.00
#
_symmetry.space_group_name_H-M   'P 1'
#
loop_
_entity.id
_entity.type
_entity.pdbx_description
1 polymer ?
#
loop_
_entity_poly.entity_id
_entity_poly.type
_entity_poly.pdbx_seq_one_letter_code
_entity_poly.pdbx_strand_id
1 'polypeptide(L)'
;MTQGVVQLDKVVTRNNPVTEINWISLDRIFDFQMSLKTQEVVRSDVKPYTTFIKRVAATLTSNTLTYEDVPDFLKVQDVLHKHTTRHRLHYPFIIEITRTQRLTRTPQPTMGITSQKIMCAYTGLDMWYDVEVFYSPHKAEFELNRKLAVGKLAPWTVETILGENDSQLIEYVRCLLLLTEKYQSVVS
;
A
#
# COMPACT_ATOMS: atom_id res chain seq x y z
N MET A 1 25.22 15.97 -17.66
CA MET A 1 23.85 15.39 -17.69
C MET A 1 23.90 14.06 -16.94
N THR A 2 23.39 14.01 -15.71
CA THR A 2 23.29 12.77 -14.92
C THR A 2 22.11 11.97 -15.46
N GLN A 3 22.38 10.91 -16.22
CA GLN A 3 21.35 9.96 -16.62
C GLN A 3 20.90 9.19 -15.37
N GLY A 4 19.72 9.49 -14.85
CA GLY A 4 19.09 8.68 -13.82
C GLY A 4 18.65 7.34 -14.41
N VAL A 5 18.99 6.24 -13.75
CA VAL A 5 18.52 4.90 -14.13
C VAL A 5 17.18 4.67 -13.46
N VAL A 6 16.15 4.31 -14.24
CA VAL A 6 14.87 3.82 -13.72
C VAL A 6 14.86 2.31 -13.82
N GLN A 7 14.79 1.63 -12.68
CA GLN A 7 14.54 0.20 -12.61
C GLN A 7 13.04 -0.03 -12.35
N LEU A 8 12.39 -0.82 -13.21
CA LEU A 8 11.00 -1.21 -13.04
C LEU A 8 10.94 -2.63 -12.47
N ASP A 9 10.68 -2.74 -11.18
CA ASP A 9 10.48 -4.02 -10.51
C ASP A 9 9.01 -4.42 -10.55
N LYS A 10 8.78 -5.68 -10.89
CA LYS A 10 7.45 -6.24 -11.01
C LYS A 10 7.00 -6.88 -9.72
N VAL A 11 5.96 -6.34 -9.11
CA VAL A 11 5.34 -6.91 -7.92
C VAL A 11 3.84 -7.06 -8.18
N VAL A 12 3.39 -8.30 -8.39
CA VAL A 12 1.96 -8.62 -8.48
C VAL A 12 1.56 -9.22 -7.14
N THR A 13 0.68 -8.54 -6.43
CA THR A 13 0.21 -9.00 -5.12
C THR A 13 -1.30 -9.03 -5.07
N ARG A 14 -1.83 -10.03 -4.39
CA ARG A 14 -3.23 -10.15 -4.05
C ARG A 14 -3.38 -9.88 -2.56
N ASN A 15 -4.15 -8.87 -2.21
CA ASN A 15 -4.52 -8.59 -0.83
C ASN A 15 -5.80 -9.34 -0.51
N ASN A 16 -5.75 -10.26 0.44
CA ASN A 16 -6.94 -10.96 0.94
C ASN A 16 -7.19 -10.51 2.39
N PRO A 17 -8.32 -9.85 2.69
CA PRO A 17 -8.68 -9.57 4.07
C PRO A 17 -8.98 -10.91 4.79
N VAL A 18 -8.34 -11.13 5.92
CA VAL A 18 -8.58 -12.31 6.77
C VAL A 18 -9.65 -11.97 7.80
N THR A 19 -9.46 -10.85 8.48
CA THR A 19 -10.41 -10.34 9.47
C THR A 19 -10.33 -8.82 9.54
N GLU A 20 -11.44 -8.22 9.92
CA GLU A 20 -11.62 -6.79 10.05
C GLU A 20 -12.46 -6.51 11.29
N ILE A 21 -11.97 -5.61 12.13
CA ILE A 21 -12.66 -5.15 13.33
C ILE A 21 -12.83 -3.64 13.16
N ASN A 22 -14.10 -3.22 13.07
CA ASN A 22 -14.49 -1.83 12.99
C ASN A 22 -14.85 -1.33 14.39
N TRP A 23 -14.14 -0.32 14.87
CA TRP A 23 -14.44 0.31 16.14
C TRP A 23 -15.17 1.62 15.90
N ILE A 24 -16.49 1.60 16.09
CA ILE A 24 -17.36 2.76 15.89
C ILE A 24 -17.67 3.37 17.25
N SER A 25 -17.28 4.62 17.47
CA SER A 25 -17.59 5.38 18.67
C SER A 25 -18.63 6.44 18.34
N LEU A 26 -19.83 6.31 18.93
CA LEU A 26 -20.98 7.16 18.62
C LEU A 26 -20.78 8.67 18.88
N ASP A 27 -19.78 9.04 19.71
CA ASP A 27 -19.50 10.43 20.12
C ASP A 27 -18.18 10.98 19.55
N ARG A 28 -17.56 10.31 18.57
CA ARG A 28 -16.27 10.73 17.98
C ARG A 28 -16.41 11.06 16.50
N ILE A 29 -15.59 12.02 16.05
CA ILE A 29 -15.50 12.39 14.62
C ILE A 29 -14.64 11.36 13.87
N PHE A 30 -13.63 10.81 14.55
CA PHE A 30 -12.71 9.83 13.99
C PHE A 30 -12.87 8.48 14.67
N ASP A 31 -13.17 7.46 13.87
CA ASP A 31 -13.14 6.06 14.24
C ASP A 31 -11.82 5.41 13.81
N PHE A 32 -11.57 4.18 14.28
CA PHE A 32 -10.45 3.39 13.79
C PHE A 32 -10.86 1.97 13.44
N GLN A 33 -10.12 1.40 12.49
CA GLN A 33 -10.31 0.05 12.00
C GLN A 33 -9.02 -0.74 12.23
N MET A 34 -9.17 -1.96 12.72
CA MET A 34 -8.09 -2.94 12.72
C MET A 34 -8.37 -3.97 11.64
N SER A 35 -7.43 -4.17 10.72
CA SER A 35 -7.56 -5.17 9.67
C SER A 35 -6.34 -6.08 9.63
N LEU A 36 -6.57 -7.38 9.61
CA LEU A 36 -5.56 -8.37 9.28
C LEU A 36 -5.74 -8.78 7.82
N LYS A 37 -4.72 -8.55 7.01
CA LYS A 37 -4.71 -8.86 5.58
C LYS A 37 -3.52 -9.76 5.27
N THR A 38 -3.74 -10.77 4.44
CA THR A 38 -2.63 -11.51 3.82
C THR A 38 -2.32 -10.90 2.46
N GLN A 39 -1.02 -10.76 2.18
CA GLN A 39 -0.54 -10.35 0.87
C GLN A 39 0.11 -11.56 0.22
N GLU A 40 -0.52 -12.07 -0.83
CA GLU A 40 0.00 -13.19 -1.60
C GLU A 40 0.73 -12.66 -2.84
N VAL A 41 2.01 -13.00 -2.99
CA VAL A 41 2.76 -12.68 -4.20
C VAL A 41 2.30 -13.64 -5.29
N VAL A 42 1.67 -13.09 -6.31
CA VAL A 42 1.19 -13.87 -7.45
C VAL A 42 2.34 -14.06 -8.45
N ARG A 43 2.35 -15.23 -9.09
CA ARG A 43 3.30 -15.55 -10.17
C ARG A 43 3.29 -14.44 -11.23
N SER A 44 4.44 -13.77 -11.36
CA SER A 44 4.56 -12.56 -12.15
C SER A 44 5.28 -12.79 -13.49
N ASP A 45 5.90 -13.94 -13.74
CA ASP A 45 6.62 -14.29 -14.98
C ASP A 45 5.70 -14.72 -16.15
N VAL A 46 4.39 -14.42 -16.10
CA VAL A 46 3.45 -14.79 -17.16
C VAL A 46 3.23 -13.67 -18.20
N LYS A 47 2.90 -14.09 -19.43
CA LYS A 47 2.85 -13.30 -20.67
C LYS A 47 2.11 -11.94 -20.59
N PRO A 48 0.91 -11.80 -20.00
CA PRO A 48 0.23 -10.50 -20.01
C PRO A 48 1.01 -9.43 -19.24
N TYR A 49 1.59 -9.81 -18.11
CA TYR A 49 2.29 -8.86 -17.26
C TYR A 49 3.72 -8.56 -17.76
N THR A 50 4.42 -9.52 -18.39
CA THR A 50 5.78 -9.28 -18.94
C THR A 50 5.71 -8.42 -20.20
N THR A 51 4.67 -8.58 -21.01
CA THR A 51 4.38 -7.69 -22.14
C THR A 51 4.04 -6.28 -21.67
N PHE A 52 3.23 -6.14 -20.62
CA PHE A 52 2.87 -4.82 -20.09
C PHE A 52 4.10 -4.02 -19.64
N ILE A 53 5.03 -4.62 -18.88
CA ILE A 53 6.24 -3.92 -18.42
C ILE A 53 7.09 -3.39 -19.58
N LYS A 54 7.21 -4.17 -20.67
CA LYS A 54 7.93 -3.72 -21.87
C LYS A 54 7.26 -2.51 -22.55
N ARG A 55 5.99 -2.25 -22.23
CA ARG A 55 5.19 -1.13 -22.75
C ARG A 55 5.10 0.04 -21.77
N VAL A 56 5.69 -0.06 -20.58
CA VAL A 56 5.78 1.05 -19.62
C VAL A 56 7.11 1.76 -19.79
N ALA A 57 7.05 3.08 -19.87
CA ALA A 57 8.22 3.95 -19.82
C ALA A 57 7.97 5.06 -18.79
N ALA A 58 9.01 5.41 -18.03
CA ALA A 58 8.96 6.50 -17.06
C ALA A 58 10.09 7.48 -17.36
N THR A 59 9.77 8.77 -17.29
CA THR A 59 10.73 9.84 -17.56
C THR A 59 10.95 10.64 -16.29
N LEU A 60 12.18 10.60 -15.76
CA LEU A 60 12.58 11.28 -14.53
C LEU A 60 12.61 12.81 -14.66
N THR A 61 12.82 13.35 -15.86
CA THR A 61 12.92 14.80 -16.08
C THR A 61 11.55 15.48 -16.09
N SER A 62 10.53 14.82 -16.62
CA SER A 62 9.15 15.34 -16.70
C SER A 62 8.23 14.77 -15.63
N ASN A 63 8.70 13.84 -14.80
CA ASN A 63 7.87 13.09 -13.83
C ASN A 63 6.62 12.48 -14.49
N THR A 64 6.72 12.08 -15.76
CA THR A 64 5.64 11.46 -16.51
C THR A 64 5.87 9.98 -16.66
N LEU A 65 4.79 9.22 -16.60
CA LEU A 65 4.77 7.80 -16.94
C LEU A 65 3.92 7.61 -18.19
N THR A 66 4.40 6.84 -19.14
CA THR A 66 3.63 6.45 -20.34
C THR A 66 3.50 4.95 -20.38
N TYR A 67 2.34 4.44 -20.77
CA TYR A 67 2.13 3.02 -20.96
C TYR A 67 1.18 2.73 -22.12
N GLU A 68 1.11 1.47 -22.52
CA GLU A 68 0.10 0.95 -23.44
C GLU A 68 -0.60 -0.26 -22.80
N ASP A 69 -1.92 -0.32 -22.89
CA ASP A 69 -2.69 -1.49 -22.48
C ASP A 69 -2.28 -2.72 -23.32
N VAL A 70 -2.50 -3.92 -22.78
CA VAL A 70 -2.34 -5.17 -23.51
C VAL A 70 -3.75 -5.61 -23.96
N PRO A 71 -4.09 -5.49 -25.26
CA PRO A 71 -5.43 -5.80 -25.76
C PRO A 71 -5.91 -7.16 -25.28
N ASP A 72 -7.18 -7.25 -24.88
CA ASP A 72 -7.85 -8.48 -24.40
C ASP A 72 -7.29 -9.13 -23.12
N PHE A 73 -6.18 -8.61 -22.55
CA PHE A 73 -5.51 -9.23 -21.41
C PHE A 73 -5.35 -8.33 -20.19
N LEU A 74 -4.89 -7.09 -20.38
CA LEU A 74 -4.55 -6.19 -19.27
C LEU A 74 -4.91 -4.75 -19.63
N LYS A 75 -5.85 -4.21 -18.87
CA LYS A 75 -6.27 -2.82 -18.93
C LYS A 75 -5.96 -2.13 -17.61
N VAL A 76 -5.24 -1.02 -17.67
CA VAL A 76 -4.98 -0.20 -16.49
C VAL A 76 -6.23 0.58 -16.15
N GLN A 77 -6.67 0.48 -14.89
CA GLN A 77 -7.81 1.24 -14.36
C GLN A 77 -7.35 2.57 -13.74
N ASP A 78 -6.32 2.51 -12.92
CA ASP A 78 -5.76 3.68 -12.22
C ASP A 78 -4.24 3.58 -12.16
N VAL A 79 -3.59 4.75 -12.12
CA VAL A 79 -2.16 4.86 -11.82
C VAL A 79 -2.03 5.73 -10.58
N LEU A 80 -1.48 5.15 -9.51
CA LEU A 80 -1.33 5.82 -8.22
C LEU A 80 0.15 6.13 -7.98
N HIS A 81 0.43 7.38 -7.65
CA HIS A 81 1.72 7.76 -7.07
C HIS A 81 1.61 7.75 -5.56
N LYS A 82 2.40 6.90 -4.91
CA LYS A 82 2.43 6.75 -3.45
C LYS A 82 3.75 7.22 -2.89
N HIS A 83 3.69 8.08 -1.89
CA HIS A 83 4.85 8.49 -1.12
C HIS A 83 4.60 8.17 0.36
N THR A 84 5.39 7.26 0.92
CA THR A 84 5.24 6.79 2.30
C THR A 84 6.36 7.35 3.17
N THR A 85 5.99 8.02 4.25
CA THR A 85 6.90 8.48 5.30
C THR A 85 6.67 7.70 6.58
N ARG A 86 7.75 7.25 7.22
CA ARG A 86 7.69 6.44 8.43
C ARG A 86 8.25 7.22 9.62
N HIS A 87 7.47 7.32 10.68
CA HIS A 87 7.86 8.02 11.91
C HIS A 87 7.71 7.09 13.11
N ARG A 88 8.68 7.12 14.02
CA ARG A 88 8.54 6.44 15.32
C ARG A 88 7.74 7.35 16.25
N LEU A 89 6.60 6.88 16.73
CA LEU A 89 5.79 7.64 17.70
C LEU A 89 6.44 7.56 19.08
N HIS A 90 6.45 6.35 19.63
CA HIS A 90 7.18 5.95 20.83
C HIS A 90 7.38 4.44 20.72
N TYR A 91 8.38 3.87 21.39
CA TYR A 91 8.50 2.41 21.36
C TYR A 91 7.27 1.78 22.03
N PRO A 92 6.63 0.75 21.45
CA PRO A 92 6.97 0.00 20.22
C PRO A 92 6.15 0.39 18.96
N PHE A 93 5.53 1.57 18.94
CA PHE A 93 4.65 2.03 17.87
C PHE A 93 5.36 2.85 16.78
N ILE A 94 5.02 2.53 15.54
CA ILE A 94 5.52 3.21 14.35
C ILE A 94 4.32 3.62 13.50
N ILE A 95 4.29 4.87 13.05
CA ILE A 95 3.27 5.36 12.14
C ILE A 95 3.85 5.46 10.73
N GLU A 96 3.12 4.95 9.75
CA GLU A 96 3.41 5.16 8.33
C GLU A 96 2.29 6.02 7.75
N ILE A 97 2.68 7.13 7.15
CA ILE A 97 1.77 8.05 6.48
C ILE A 97 2.05 7.91 5.00
N THR A 98 1.09 7.36 4.25
CA THR A 98 1.17 7.20 2.81
C THR A 98 0.31 8.26 2.15
N ARG A 99 0.95 9.22 1.49
CA ARG A 99 0.28 10.12 0.57
C ARG A 99 0.05 9.38 -0.75
N THR A 100 -1.21 9.13 -1.08
CA THR A 100 -1.61 8.52 -2.36
C THR A 100 -2.21 9.60 -3.26
N GLN A 101 -1.78 9.63 -4.51
CA GLN A 101 -2.30 10.55 -5.52
C GLN A 101 -2.65 9.78 -6.79
N ARG A 102 -3.88 9.97 -7.29
CA ARG A 102 -4.28 9.43 -8.59
C ARG A 102 -3.73 10.31 -9.71
N LEU A 103 -2.98 9.70 -10.64
CA LEU A 103 -2.43 10.40 -11.80
C LEU A 103 -3.49 10.50 -12.90
N THR A 104 -3.56 11.65 -13.56
CA THR A 104 -4.47 11.86 -14.69
C THR A 104 -3.93 11.15 -15.92
N ARG A 105 -4.78 10.35 -16.55
CA ARG A 105 -4.48 9.56 -17.74
C ARG A 105 -4.99 10.28 -18.98
N THR A 106 -4.07 10.67 -19.87
CA THR A 106 -4.39 11.37 -21.11
C THR A 106 -3.93 10.52 -22.30
N PRO A 107 -4.83 10.13 -23.23
CA PRO A 107 -4.43 9.48 -24.47
C PRO A 107 -3.52 10.40 -25.28
N GLN A 108 -2.41 9.88 -25.78
CA GLN A 108 -1.54 10.60 -26.69
C GLN A 108 -1.93 10.27 -28.14
N PRO A 109 -2.02 11.28 -29.03
CA PRO A 109 -2.29 11.04 -30.44
C PRO A 109 -1.12 10.29 -31.07
N THR A 110 -1.35 9.05 -31.48
CA THR A 110 -0.39 8.25 -32.26
C THR A 110 -0.66 8.46 -33.75
N MET A 111 0.34 9.00 -34.46
CA MET A 111 0.31 9.14 -35.92
C MET A 111 0.36 7.75 -36.58
N GLY A 112 -0.81 7.14 -36.81
CA GLY A 112 -0.98 5.97 -37.68
C GLY A 112 -0.67 4.59 -37.10
N ILE A 113 -0.47 4.45 -35.78
CA ILE A 113 -0.23 3.15 -35.12
C ILE A 113 -1.46 2.76 -34.29
N THR A 114 -1.87 1.49 -34.39
CA THR A 114 -3.04 0.90 -33.72
C THR A 114 -2.95 0.84 -32.19
N SER A 115 -1.81 1.18 -31.58
CA SER A 115 -1.66 1.29 -30.13
C SER A 115 -1.85 2.73 -29.64
N GLN A 116 -2.80 2.92 -28.75
CA GLN A 116 -3.01 4.19 -28.04
C GLN A 116 -2.06 4.24 -26.84
N LYS A 117 -1.06 5.12 -26.91
CA LYS A 117 -0.21 5.44 -25.77
C LYS A 117 -0.98 6.30 -24.78
N ILE A 118 -0.86 5.99 -23.49
CA ILE A 118 -1.49 6.76 -22.42
C ILE A 118 -0.38 7.40 -21.61
N MET A 119 -0.46 8.72 -21.43
CA MET A 119 0.42 9.48 -20.56
C MET A 119 -0.26 9.73 -19.21
N CYS A 120 0.49 9.52 -18.15
CA CYS A 120 0.13 9.78 -16.77
C CYS A 120 0.96 10.94 -16.23
N ALA A 121 0.29 11.96 -15.72
CA ALA A 121 0.91 13.14 -15.16
C ALA A 121 0.20 13.62 -13.88
N TYR A 122 0.91 14.44 -13.12
CA TYR A 122 0.40 15.09 -11.91
C TYR A 122 -0.57 16.21 -12.27
N THR A 123 -1.75 16.20 -11.65
CA THR A 123 -2.73 17.29 -11.75
C THR A 123 -3.12 17.89 -10.40
N GLY A 124 -2.76 17.23 -9.29
CA GLY A 124 -2.96 17.74 -7.93
C GLY A 124 -4.38 17.62 -7.36
N LEU A 125 -5.37 17.20 -8.15
CA LEU A 125 -6.79 17.29 -7.79
C LEU A 125 -7.35 16.09 -7.01
N ASP A 126 -6.68 14.94 -7.03
CA ASP A 126 -7.15 13.69 -6.40
C ASP A 126 -6.04 13.08 -5.55
N MET A 127 -6.00 13.46 -4.28
CA MET A 127 -5.02 13.00 -3.29
C MET A 127 -5.68 12.71 -1.94
N TRP A 128 -5.18 11.69 -1.26
CA TRP A 128 -5.57 11.34 0.10
C TRP A 128 -4.36 10.82 0.89
N TYR A 129 -4.52 10.75 2.21
CA TYR A 129 -3.52 10.25 3.13
C TYR A 129 -4.05 8.99 3.81
N ASP A 130 -3.31 7.90 3.67
CA ASP A 130 -3.53 6.67 4.42
C ASP A 130 -2.58 6.69 5.62
N VAL A 131 -3.12 6.55 6.84
CA VAL A 131 -2.34 6.53 8.07
C VAL A 131 -2.44 5.14 8.69
N GLU A 132 -1.31 4.44 8.74
CA GLU A 132 -1.22 3.09 9.30
C GLU A 132 -0.35 3.11 10.55
N VAL A 133 -0.86 2.53 11.65
CA VAL A 133 -0.12 2.38 12.90
C VAL A 133 0.31 0.94 13.03
N PHE A 134 1.61 0.73 13.21
CA PHE A 134 2.21 -0.58 13.39
C PHE A 134 2.73 -0.74 14.80
N TYR A 135 2.44 -1.89 15.38
CA TYR A 135 3.08 -2.38 16.59
C TYR A 135 4.27 -3.26 16.20
N SER A 136 5.50 -2.83 16.48
CA SER A 136 6.69 -3.48 15.93
C SER A 136 6.87 -4.96 16.30
N PRO A 137 6.52 -5.43 17.52
CA PRO A 137 6.57 -6.86 17.87
C PRO A 137 5.67 -7.73 17.00
N HIS A 138 4.41 -7.34 16.76
CA HIS A 138 3.50 -8.11 15.90
C HIS A 138 4.08 -8.29 14.49
N LYS A 139 4.67 -7.22 13.93
CA LYS A 139 5.23 -7.24 12.59
C LYS A 139 6.39 -8.24 12.48
N ALA A 140 7.25 -8.32 13.50
CA ALA A 140 8.39 -9.23 13.49
C ALA A 140 7.95 -10.69 13.36
N GLU A 141 6.93 -11.10 14.11
CA GLU A 141 6.40 -12.46 14.07
C GLU A 141 5.74 -12.79 12.72
N PHE A 142 4.96 -11.86 12.16
CA PHE A 142 4.34 -12.08 10.86
C PHE A 142 5.34 -12.15 9.69
N GLU A 143 6.47 -11.42 9.76
CA GLU A 143 7.53 -11.54 8.74
C GLU A 143 8.18 -12.92 8.72
N LEU A 144 8.14 -13.68 9.83
CA LEU A 144 8.61 -15.07 9.84
C LEU A 144 7.80 -15.95 8.88
N ASN A 145 6.52 -15.63 8.66
CA ASN A 145 5.67 -16.39 7.75
C ASN A 145 6.18 -16.39 6.30
N ARG A 146 6.95 -15.38 5.88
CA ARG A 146 7.50 -15.30 4.52
C ARG A 146 8.52 -16.38 4.20
N LYS A 147 9.14 -16.97 5.24
CA LYS A 147 10.12 -18.04 5.10
C LYS A 147 9.51 -19.43 5.26
N LEU A 148 8.21 -19.52 5.59
CA LEU A 148 7.54 -20.80 5.80
C LEU A 148 7.22 -21.47 4.47
N ALA A 149 7.54 -22.76 4.41
CA ALA A 149 7.08 -23.61 3.31
C ALA A 149 5.58 -23.87 3.42
N VAL A 150 4.95 -24.17 2.28
CA VAL A 150 3.52 -24.50 2.21
C VAL A 150 3.19 -25.67 3.16
N GLY A 151 2.14 -25.51 3.96
CA GLY A 151 1.69 -26.52 4.93
C GLY A 151 2.46 -26.55 6.25
N LYS A 152 3.41 -25.63 6.48
CA LYS A 152 4.07 -25.46 7.78
C LYS A 152 3.26 -24.52 8.68
N LEU A 153 3.19 -24.88 9.96
CA LEU A 153 2.62 -24.03 10.99
C LEU A 153 3.51 -22.82 11.24
N ALA A 154 2.88 -21.71 11.58
CA ALA A 154 3.60 -20.52 12.00
C ALA A 154 4.33 -20.75 13.34
N PRO A 155 5.52 -20.15 13.53
CA PRO A 155 6.31 -20.35 14.74
C PRO A 155 5.79 -19.56 15.95
N TRP A 156 4.75 -18.74 15.77
CA TRP A 156 4.15 -17.89 16.79
C TRP A 156 2.82 -18.45 17.30
N THR A 157 2.45 -18.10 18.52
CA THR A 157 1.14 -18.37 19.13
C THR A 157 0.34 -17.09 19.34
N VAL A 158 -0.93 -17.19 19.70
CA VAL A 158 -1.75 -16.00 20.01
C VAL A 158 -1.12 -15.18 21.12
N GLU A 159 -0.57 -15.82 22.15
CA GLU A 159 0.07 -15.18 23.30
C GLU A 159 1.36 -14.45 22.89
N THR A 160 2.11 -14.97 21.91
CA THR A 160 3.29 -14.26 21.38
C THR A 160 2.91 -12.98 20.63
N ILE A 161 1.70 -12.93 20.05
CA ILE A 161 1.19 -11.75 19.35
C ILE A 161 0.50 -10.81 20.34
N LEU A 162 -0.48 -11.27 21.11
CA LEU A 162 -1.31 -10.40 21.96
C LEU A 162 -0.67 -10.10 23.33
N GLY A 163 0.37 -10.83 23.72
CA GLY A 163 0.98 -10.78 25.04
C GLY A 163 0.20 -11.58 26.09
N GLU A 164 0.82 -11.77 27.26
CA GLU A 164 0.10 -12.34 28.41
C GLU A 164 -1.06 -11.42 28.82
N ASN A 165 -2.24 -12.01 29.04
CA ASN A 165 -3.49 -11.31 29.36
C ASN A 165 -3.83 -10.16 28.38
N ASP A 166 -3.51 -10.33 27.10
CA ASP A 166 -3.80 -9.36 26.03
C ASP A 166 -3.13 -7.98 26.22
N SER A 167 -2.05 -7.92 27.01
CA SER A 167 -1.35 -6.68 27.35
C SER A 167 -0.92 -5.86 26.12
N GLN A 168 -0.41 -6.51 25.08
CA GLN A 168 0.04 -5.82 23.86
C GLN A 168 -1.14 -5.30 23.03
N LEU A 169 -2.25 -6.05 22.99
CA LEU A 169 -3.49 -5.60 22.36
C LEU A 169 -4.07 -4.38 23.09
N ILE A 170 -4.09 -4.39 24.41
CA ILE A 170 -4.56 -3.27 25.23
C ILE A 170 -3.72 -2.03 24.97
N GLU A 171 -2.39 -2.15 24.94
CA GLU A 171 -1.50 -1.04 24.59
C GLU A 171 -1.75 -0.52 23.17
N TYR A 172 -1.96 -1.42 22.21
CA TYR A 172 -2.25 -1.02 20.83
C TYR A 172 -3.55 -0.26 20.70
N VAL A 173 -4.62 -0.74 21.32
CA VAL A 173 -5.93 -0.07 21.34
C VAL A 173 -5.81 1.30 22.03
N ARG A 174 -5.12 1.38 23.17
CA ARG A 174 -4.88 2.67 23.86
C ARG A 174 -4.15 3.67 22.97
N CYS A 175 -3.15 3.23 22.22
CA CYS A 175 -2.41 4.08 21.29
C CYS A 175 -3.32 4.64 20.18
N LEU A 176 -4.17 3.79 19.58
CA LEU A 176 -5.14 4.21 18.56
C LEU A 176 -6.16 5.21 19.12
N LEU A 177 -6.66 4.98 20.35
CA LEU A 177 -7.56 5.91 21.04
C LEU A 177 -6.90 7.27 21.29
N LEU A 178 -5.65 7.29 21.78
CA LEU A 178 -4.93 8.54 22.01
C LEU A 178 -4.65 9.31 20.72
N LEU A 179 -4.36 8.60 19.62
CA LEU A 179 -4.17 9.24 18.31
C LEU A 179 -5.48 9.85 17.81
N THR A 180 -6.58 9.10 17.82
CA THR A 180 -7.89 9.60 17.41
C THR A 180 -8.31 10.82 18.23
N GLU A 181 -8.11 10.80 19.55
CA GLU A 181 -8.40 11.95 20.43
C GLU A 181 -7.55 13.18 20.10
N LYS A 182 -6.25 12.99 19.88
CA LYS A 182 -5.37 14.11 19.48
C LYS A 182 -5.76 14.69 18.12
N TYR A 183 -6.06 13.86 17.13
CA TYR A 183 -6.49 14.35 15.82
C TYR A 183 -7.83 15.08 15.92
N GLN A 184 -8.77 14.57 16.72
CA GLN A 184 -10.03 15.26 16.97
C GLN A 184 -9.79 16.66 17.55
N SER A 185 -8.91 16.82 18.54
CA SER A 185 -8.61 18.14 19.12
C SER A 185 -7.96 19.15 18.17
N VAL A 186 -7.36 18.69 17.06
CA VAL A 186 -6.70 19.57 16.07
C VAL A 186 -7.66 19.96 14.95
N VAL A 187 -8.66 19.13 14.67
CA VAL A 187 -9.65 19.35 13.60
C VAL A 187 -10.92 20.03 14.11
N SER A 188 -11.14 20.02 15.44
CA SER A 188 -12.21 20.77 16.13
C SER A 188 -11.89 22.25 16.24
#